data_AF-W2Q245-F1
#
_entry.id   AF-W2Q245-F1
#
_cell.length_a   1.000
_cell.length_b   1.000
_cell.length_c   1.000
_cell.angle_alpha   90.00
_cell.angle_beta   90.00
_cell.angle_gamma   90.00
#
_symmetry.space_group_name_H-M   'P 1'
#
loop_
_entity.id
_entity.type
_entity.pdbx_description
1 polymer ?
#
loop_
_entity_poly.entity_id
_entity_poly.type
_entity_poly.pdbx_seq_one_letter_code
_entity_poly.pdbx_strand_id
1 'polypeptide(L)'
;MMETSTSSPRKTRRSDGPIATPLECFRQGKDSVSMRNALAELAMRLVDADDREEFRKADGVTALVVALCHASIDSDISAEMHELGTIETVFQTLSVLPEQLNDYVPFVLEGLRNLCGSGCECTKLPTDLVQSIWEILLSDKGSLYWRELAAEVLTNVTAVDSSRVSAIPERLSAALSLFLRAATDPDTINFGIALSDLLCNLCCDQAYCLLLICELDTRRPPGHFRHSGVVYLAELTEKTRDDALKQSMEALVHNLSWSDPAGKRSIQKLALSSFMNTFALEPGVSS
;
A
#
# COMPACT_ATOMS: atom_id res chain seq x y z
N MET A 1 -63.53 31.27 18.89
CA MET A 1 -62.09 31.56 18.89
C MET A 1 -61.39 30.36 19.52
N MET A 2 -60.72 29.57 18.70
CA MET A 2 -60.01 28.35 19.11
C MET A 2 -58.54 28.64 18.80
N GLU A 3 -57.74 28.91 19.82
CA GLU A 3 -56.30 29.13 19.66
C GLU A 3 -55.63 27.77 19.42
N THR A 4 -55.18 27.56 18.19
CA THR A 4 -54.28 26.47 17.83
C THR A 4 -52.90 26.78 18.39
N SER A 5 -52.54 26.14 19.51
CA SER A 5 -51.17 26.16 20.03
C SER A 5 -50.24 25.43 19.05
N THR A 6 -49.46 26.19 18.30
CA THR A 6 -48.32 25.68 17.54
C THR A 6 -47.19 25.35 18.51
N SER A 7 -47.04 24.08 18.86
CA SER A 7 -45.88 23.61 19.62
C SER A 7 -44.65 23.62 18.70
N SER A 8 -43.85 24.68 18.77
CA SER A 8 -42.51 24.69 18.21
C SER A 8 -41.67 23.58 18.87
N PRO A 9 -40.91 22.77 18.10
CA PRO A 9 -40.00 21.80 18.69
C PRO A 9 -38.93 22.57 19.46
N ARG A 10 -38.91 22.41 20.78
CA ARG A 10 -37.84 22.93 21.64
C ARG A 10 -36.54 22.25 21.20
N LYS A 11 -35.68 22.98 20.47
CA LYS A 11 -34.24 22.72 20.45
C LYS A 11 -33.75 22.88 21.89
N THR A 12 -33.63 21.77 22.62
CA THR A 12 -32.85 21.72 23.85
C THR A 12 -31.41 22.05 23.50
N ARG A 13 -31.00 23.30 23.74
CA ARG A 13 -29.57 23.67 23.79
C ARG A 13 -28.92 22.77 24.84
N ARG A 14 -28.05 21.85 24.40
CA ARG A 14 -27.24 21.01 25.29
C ARG A 14 -26.34 21.89 26.15
N SER A 15 -26.21 21.54 27.43
CA SER A 15 -25.35 22.24 28.39
C SER A 15 -23.86 22.18 28.05
N ASP A 16 -23.47 21.19 27.24
CA ASP A 16 -22.08 20.78 27.06
C ASP A 16 -21.44 21.37 25.79
N GLY A 17 -22.11 22.33 25.14
CA GLY A 17 -21.59 23.06 23.97
C GLY A 17 -21.57 22.28 22.65
N PRO A 18 -21.06 22.89 21.56
CA PRO A 18 -21.00 22.27 20.24
C PRO A 18 -19.99 21.11 20.18
N ILE A 19 -20.23 20.09 19.35
CA ILE A 19 -19.29 18.95 19.20
C ILE A 19 -17.98 19.38 18.52
N ALA A 20 -17.98 20.55 17.86
CA ALA A 20 -16.79 21.19 17.34
C ALA A 20 -15.75 21.48 18.44
N THR A 21 -16.16 21.74 19.69
CA THR A 21 -15.23 22.06 20.78
C THR A 21 -14.29 20.90 21.13
N PRO A 22 -14.78 19.69 21.49
CA PRO A 22 -13.88 18.56 21.73
C PRO A 22 -13.11 18.16 20.46
N LEU A 23 -13.67 18.33 19.25
CA LEU A 23 -12.95 18.09 18.00
C LEU A 23 -11.76 19.05 17.81
N GLU A 24 -11.92 20.33 18.11
CA GLU A 24 -10.83 21.31 18.08
C GLU A 24 -9.77 21.01 19.15
N CYS A 25 -10.19 20.62 20.36
CA CYS A 25 -9.26 20.19 21.41
C CYS A 25 -8.43 18.98 20.96
N PHE A 26 -9.06 18.02 20.30
CA PHE A 26 -8.38 16.86 19.72
C PHE A 26 -7.37 17.28 18.65
N ARG A 27 -7.77 18.14 17.69
CA ARG A 27 -6.92 18.62 16.59
C ARG A 27 -5.71 19.40 17.07
N GLN A 28 -5.88 20.26 18.07
CA GLN A 28 -4.80 21.10 18.59
C GLN A 28 -3.78 20.31 19.40
N GLY A 29 -4.17 19.15 19.94
CA GLY A 29 -3.23 18.18 20.49
C GLY A 29 -2.30 18.73 21.57
N LYS A 30 -2.77 19.63 22.45
CA LYS A 30 -1.93 20.34 23.42
C LYS A 30 -1.09 19.40 24.30
N ASP A 31 -1.70 18.29 24.71
CA ASP A 31 -1.07 17.21 25.46
C ASP A 31 -1.91 15.92 25.36
N SER A 32 -1.32 14.78 25.70
CA SER A 32 -1.96 13.46 25.56
C SER A 32 -3.20 13.28 26.45
N VAL A 33 -3.25 13.92 27.62
CA VAL A 33 -4.40 13.85 28.53
C VAL A 33 -5.58 14.59 27.92
N SER A 34 -5.33 15.80 27.40
CA SER A 34 -6.32 16.61 26.70
C SER A 34 -6.87 15.91 25.46
N MET A 35 -6.01 15.30 24.64
CA MET A 35 -6.44 14.52 23.47
C MET A 35 -7.30 13.32 23.85
N ARG A 36 -6.90 12.55 24.87
CA ARG A 36 -7.65 11.39 25.34
C ARG A 36 -9.02 11.79 25.90
N ASN A 37 -9.09 12.88 26.66
CA ASN A 37 -10.35 13.39 27.19
C ASN A 37 -11.28 13.86 26.06
N ALA A 38 -10.72 14.55 25.05
CA ALA A 38 -11.46 14.97 23.87
C ALA A 38 -11.99 13.76 23.08
N LEU A 39 -11.17 12.73 22.86
CA LEU A 39 -11.61 11.48 22.21
C LEU A 39 -12.72 10.77 22.99
N ALA A 40 -12.61 10.70 24.32
CA ALA A 40 -13.63 10.10 25.16
C ALA A 40 -14.96 10.87 25.08
N GLU A 41 -14.91 12.20 25.08
CA GLU A 41 -16.08 13.05 24.90
C GLU A 41 -16.70 12.87 23.51
N LEU A 42 -15.90 12.86 22.45
CA LEU A 42 -16.35 12.59 21.08
C LEU A 42 -17.04 11.22 20.99
N ALA A 43 -16.44 10.16 21.56
CA ALA A 43 -17.01 8.82 21.54
C ALA A 43 -18.39 8.76 22.23
N MET A 44 -18.55 9.44 23.37
CA MET A 44 -19.85 9.51 24.06
C MET A 44 -20.89 10.30 23.26
N ARG A 45 -20.47 11.40 22.62
CA ARG A 45 -21.37 12.30 21.89
C ARG A 45 -21.83 11.75 20.54
N LEU A 46 -20.97 11.02 19.84
CA LEU A 46 -21.26 10.43 18.53
C LEU A 46 -22.34 9.33 18.55
N VAL A 47 -22.83 8.95 19.73
CA VAL A 47 -24.02 8.11 19.88
C VAL A 47 -25.29 8.86 19.43
N ASP A 48 -25.27 10.19 19.50
CA ASP A 48 -26.40 11.04 19.11
C ASP A 48 -26.38 11.40 17.61
N ALA A 49 -27.56 11.40 16.98
CA ALA A 49 -27.69 11.66 15.54
C ALA A 49 -27.39 13.11 15.15
N ASP A 50 -27.78 14.09 15.98
CA ASP A 50 -27.55 15.50 15.69
C ASP A 50 -26.06 15.84 15.82
N ASP A 51 -25.40 15.30 16.86
CA ASP A 51 -23.96 15.44 17.05
C ASP A 51 -23.16 14.74 15.92
N ARG A 52 -23.60 13.58 15.42
CA ARG A 52 -22.96 12.95 14.23
C ARG A 52 -23.02 13.84 13.00
N GLU A 53 -24.14 14.52 12.78
CA GLU A 53 -24.32 15.40 11.64
C GLU A 53 -23.46 16.68 11.78
N GLU A 54 -23.36 17.25 12.98
CA GLU A 54 -22.49 18.40 13.25
C GLU A 54 -21.01 18.01 13.14
N PHE A 55 -20.63 16.85 13.66
CA PHE A 55 -19.27 16.30 13.56
C PHE A 55 -18.85 16.05 12.11
N ARG A 56 -19.75 15.52 11.28
CA ARG A 56 -19.53 15.32 9.85
C ARG A 56 -19.30 16.65 9.13
N LYS A 57 -20.08 17.69 9.45
CA LYS A 57 -19.91 19.04 8.89
C LYS A 57 -18.61 19.72 9.30
N ALA A 58 -18.05 19.32 10.44
CA ALA A 58 -16.80 19.87 10.96
C ALA A 58 -15.56 19.09 10.53
N ASP A 59 -15.65 18.20 9.53
CA ASP A 59 -14.58 17.29 9.07
C ASP A 59 -14.03 16.38 10.18
N GLY A 60 -14.90 16.01 11.13
CA GLY A 60 -14.50 15.19 12.28
C GLY A 60 -14.05 13.78 11.88
N VAL A 61 -14.74 13.16 10.92
CA VAL A 61 -14.40 11.81 10.42
C VAL A 61 -12.97 11.80 9.88
N THR A 62 -12.64 12.79 9.05
CA THR A 62 -11.30 12.99 8.50
C THR A 62 -10.25 13.10 9.60
N ALA A 63 -10.49 13.94 10.60
CA ALA A 63 -9.53 14.14 11.69
C ALA A 63 -9.24 12.83 12.45
N LEU A 64 -10.27 12.01 12.70
CA LEU A 64 -10.10 10.72 13.38
C LEU A 64 -9.39 9.69 12.51
N VAL A 65 -9.77 9.55 11.23
CA VAL A 65 -9.14 8.58 10.31
C VAL A 65 -7.66 8.89 10.14
N VAL A 66 -7.31 10.16 9.89
CA VAL A 66 -5.90 10.58 9.74
C VAL A 66 -5.11 10.31 11.01
N ALA A 67 -5.65 10.66 12.18
CA ALA A 67 -4.96 10.43 13.45
C ALA A 67 -4.76 8.94 13.73
N LEU A 68 -5.78 8.10 13.47
CA LEU A 68 -5.70 6.66 13.62
C LEU A 68 -4.63 6.05 12.70
N CYS A 69 -4.64 6.41 11.42
CA CYS A 69 -3.69 5.88 10.44
C CYS A 69 -2.27 6.38 10.72
N HIS A 70 -2.10 7.61 11.22
CA HIS A 70 -0.79 8.10 11.65
C HIS A 70 -0.26 7.34 12.89
N ALA A 71 -1.13 7.06 13.87
CA ALA A 71 -0.75 6.31 15.06
C ALA A 71 -0.30 4.87 14.74
N SER A 72 -0.80 4.29 13.64
CA SER A 72 -0.40 2.94 13.19
C SER A 72 1.07 2.81 12.72
N ILE A 73 1.80 3.93 12.58
CA ILE A 73 3.24 3.91 12.26
C ILE A 73 4.06 3.35 13.43
N ASP A 74 3.61 3.57 14.66
CA ASP A 74 4.28 3.07 15.84
C ASP A 74 3.96 1.57 16.04
N SER A 75 5.00 0.75 16.24
CA SER A 75 4.84 -0.71 16.31
C SER A 75 4.06 -1.17 17.53
N ASP A 76 4.23 -0.50 18.67
CA ASP A 76 3.55 -0.88 19.92
C ASP A 76 2.07 -0.53 19.81
N ILE A 77 1.77 0.66 19.27
CA ILE A 77 0.39 1.08 19.00
C ILE A 77 -0.26 0.16 17.96
N SER A 78 0.47 -0.20 16.90
CA SER A 78 -0.03 -1.09 15.85
C SER A 78 -0.39 -2.47 16.40
N ALA A 79 0.40 -3.00 17.34
CA ALA A 79 0.10 -4.25 18.03
C ALA A 79 -1.19 -4.16 18.85
N GLU A 80 -1.39 -3.09 19.62
CA GLU A 80 -2.65 -2.85 20.34
C GLU A 80 -3.84 -2.71 19.36
N MET A 81 -3.64 -2.02 18.24
CA MET A 81 -4.67 -1.87 17.20
C MET A 81 -5.07 -3.21 16.59
N HIS A 82 -4.15 -4.16 16.44
CA HIS A 82 -4.46 -5.52 16.00
C HIS A 82 -5.35 -6.26 16.97
N GLU A 83 -5.06 -6.18 18.28
CA GLU A 83 -5.90 -6.80 19.32
C GLU A 83 -7.34 -6.26 19.29
N LEU A 84 -7.51 -4.99 18.92
CA LEU A 84 -8.80 -4.32 18.81
C LEU A 84 -9.53 -4.57 17.47
N GLY A 85 -8.94 -5.32 16.53
CA GLY A 85 -9.55 -5.58 15.21
C GLY A 85 -9.57 -4.35 14.29
N THR A 86 -8.58 -3.46 14.42
CA THR A 86 -8.56 -2.17 13.71
C THR A 86 -8.49 -2.35 12.19
N ILE A 87 -7.81 -3.39 11.68
CA ILE A 87 -7.78 -3.68 10.23
C ILE A 87 -9.20 -3.82 9.65
N GLU A 88 -10.09 -4.54 10.35
CA GLU A 88 -11.47 -4.72 9.89
C GLU A 88 -12.21 -3.38 9.84
N THR A 89 -12.04 -2.56 10.87
CA THR A 89 -12.68 -1.23 10.97
C THR A 89 -12.17 -0.28 9.88
N VAL A 90 -10.86 -0.25 9.64
CA VAL A 90 -10.23 0.58 8.60
C VAL A 90 -10.66 0.11 7.21
N PHE A 91 -10.71 -1.20 6.98
CA PHE A 91 -11.18 -1.75 5.71
C PHE A 91 -12.68 -1.49 5.44
N GLN A 92 -13.52 -1.61 6.47
CA GLN A 92 -14.93 -1.23 6.37
C GLN A 92 -15.07 0.25 6.01
N THR A 93 -14.24 1.11 6.61
CA THR A 93 -14.19 2.55 6.29
C THR A 93 -13.89 2.77 4.81
N LEU A 94 -12.91 2.06 4.24
CA LEU A 94 -12.61 2.10 2.81
C LEU A 94 -13.82 1.71 1.95
N SER A 95 -14.54 0.67 2.36
CA SER A 95 -15.64 0.08 1.59
C SER A 95 -16.91 0.92 1.58
N VAL A 96 -17.10 1.80 2.56
CA VAL A 96 -18.28 2.66 2.69
C VAL A 96 -17.98 4.14 2.50
N LEU A 97 -16.73 4.48 2.16
CA LEU A 97 -16.31 5.86 1.99
C LEU A 97 -17.08 6.49 0.81
N PRO A 98 -17.82 7.59 1.02
CA PRO A 98 -18.48 8.30 -0.06
C PRO A 98 -17.47 8.85 -1.06
N GLU A 99 -17.82 8.90 -2.35
CA GLU A 99 -16.94 9.44 -3.39
C GLU A 99 -16.46 10.88 -3.12
N GLN A 100 -17.26 11.68 -2.41
CA GLN A 100 -16.90 13.04 -2.01
C GLN A 100 -15.73 13.10 -1.02
N LEU A 101 -15.40 11.97 -0.40
CA LEU A 101 -14.34 11.78 0.58
C LEU A 101 -13.15 10.99 -0.03
N ASN A 102 -13.07 10.87 -1.36
CA ASN A 102 -12.00 10.13 -2.05
C ASN A 102 -10.58 10.62 -1.72
N ASP A 103 -10.40 11.90 -1.40
CA ASP A 103 -9.11 12.46 -0.98
C ASP A 103 -8.56 11.79 0.29
N TYR A 104 -9.39 11.03 1.02
CA TYR A 104 -9.00 10.32 2.24
C TYR A 104 -8.68 8.84 2.06
N VAL A 105 -8.96 8.28 0.87
CA VAL A 105 -8.57 6.91 0.52
C VAL A 105 -7.08 6.64 0.76
N PRO A 106 -6.13 7.56 0.44
CA PRO A 106 -4.72 7.34 0.71
C PRO A 106 -4.42 7.09 2.20
N PHE A 107 -4.99 7.87 3.12
CA PHE A 107 -4.74 7.68 4.55
C PHE A 107 -5.24 6.33 5.04
N VAL A 108 -6.41 5.89 4.55
CA VAL A 108 -6.97 4.58 4.89
C VAL A 108 -6.06 3.46 4.37
N LEU A 109 -5.56 3.59 3.15
CA LEU A 109 -4.61 2.63 2.56
C LEU A 109 -3.24 2.64 3.25
N GLU A 110 -2.73 3.81 3.65
CA GLU A 110 -1.52 3.94 4.47
C GLU A 110 -1.68 3.25 5.83
N GLY A 111 -2.83 3.44 6.48
CA GLY A 111 -3.17 2.75 7.72
C GLY A 111 -3.20 1.23 7.53
N LEU A 112 -3.86 0.74 6.48
CA LEU A 112 -3.87 -0.68 6.14
C LEU A 112 -2.46 -1.22 5.87
N ARG A 113 -1.63 -0.48 5.13
CA ARG A 113 -0.23 -0.85 4.87
C ARG A 113 0.53 -1.00 6.17
N ASN A 114 0.49 0.01 7.04
CA ASN A 114 1.22 0.01 8.30
C ASN A 114 0.77 -1.14 9.21
N LEU A 115 -0.55 -1.35 9.34
CA LEU A 115 -1.11 -2.43 10.13
C LEU A 115 -0.74 -3.81 9.55
N CYS A 116 -0.76 -3.99 8.23
CA CYS A 116 -0.33 -5.24 7.61
C CYS A 116 1.18 -5.49 7.75
N GLY A 117 1.98 -4.43 7.90
CA GLY A 117 3.44 -4.49 7.98
C GLY A 117 4.03 -4.53 9.39
N SER A 118 3.22 -4.44 10.46
CA SER A 118 3.72 -4.26 11.82
C SER A 118 4.34 -5.49 12.49
N GLY A 119 4.47 -6.61 11.77
CA GLY A 119 5.13 -7.83 12.26
C GLY A 119 4.29 -8.64 13.27
N CYS A 120 3.14 -8.14 13.71
CA CYS A 120 2.14 -8.96 14.38
C CYS A 120 1.63 -10.02 13.38
N GLU A 121 1.52 -11.28 13.82
CA GLU A 121 0.93 -12.33 12.99
C GLU A 121 -0.46 -11.85 12.56
N CYS A 122 -0.59 -11.46 11.30
CA CYS A 122 -1.81 -10.91 10.73
C CYS A 122 -2.79 -12.06 10.52
N THR A 123 -3.18 -12.72 11.62
CA THR A 123 -3.80 -14.06 11.62
C THR A 123 -5.22 -14.02 11.05
N LYS A 124 -5.88 -12.86 11.12
CA LYS A 124 -7.24 -12.65 10.58
C LYS A 124 -7.30 -11.37 9.75
N LEU A 125 -7.17 -11.54 8.43
CA LEU A 125 -7.56 -10.50 7.48
C LEU A 125 -9.07 -10.60 7.22
N PRO A 126 -9.77 -9.48 6.98
CA PRO A 126 -11.15 -9.51 6.50
C PRO A 126 -11.25 -10.30 5.19
N THR A 127 -12.33 -11.08 5.02
CA THR A 127 -12.52 -12.03 3.91
C THR A 127 -12.32 -11.41 2.52
N ASP A 128 -12.70 -10.14 2.34
CA ASP A 128 -12.67 -9.45 1.05
C ASP A 128 -11.50 -8.46 0.91
N LEU A 129 -10.69 -8.25 1.97
CA LEU A 129 -9.63 -7.24 1.95
C LEU A 129 -8.67 -7.47 0.79
N VAL A 130 -8.13 -8.68 0.67
CA VAL A 130 -7.15 -9.01 -0.38
C VAL A 130 -7.74 -8.82 -1.78
N GLN A 131 -9.00 -9.23 -1.98
CA GLN A 131 -9.72 -9.05 -3.24
C GLN A 131 -9.83 -7.57 -3.60
N SER A 132 -10.30 -6.74 -2.68
CA SER A 132 -10.47 -5.30 -2.89
C SER A 132 -9.14 -4.58 -3.14
N ILE A 133 -8.07 -4.98 -2.44
CA ILE A 133 -6.75 -4.38 -2.67
C ILE A 133 -6.20 -4.74 -4.06
N TRP A 134 -6.42 -5.97 -4.56
CA TRP A 134 -6.11 -6.32 -5.95
C TRP A 134 -6.91 -5.50 -6.95
N GLU A 135 -8.20 -5.27 -6.69
CA GLU A 135 -9.05 -4.45 -7.55
C GLU A 135 -8.53 -3.00 -7.62
N ILE A 136 -8.08 -2.43 -6.49
CA ILE A 136 -7.46 -1.11 -6.46
C ILE A 136 -6.15 -1.10 -7.26
N LEU A 137 -5.25 -2.06 -7.02
CA LEU A 137 -3.97 -2.16 -7.72
C LEU A 137 -4.13 -2.27 -9.25
N LEU A 138 -5.09 -3.10 -9.69
CA LEU A 138 -5.32 -3.41 -11.10
C LEU A 138 -6.30 -2.45 -11.77
N SER A 139 -6.89 -1.49 -11.03
CA SER A 139 -7.82 -0.52 -11.59
C SER A 139 -7.11 0.49 -12.51
N ASP A 140 -7.73 0.74 -13.66
CA ASP A 140 -7.32 1.83 -14.58
C ASP A 140 -7.96 3.18 -14.21
N LYS A 141 -8.84 3.22 -13.20
CA LYS A 141 -9.66 4.40 -12.84
C LYS A 141 -9.26 5.09 -11.53
N GLY A 142 -8.12 4.71 -10.93
CA GLY A 142 -7.65 5.23 -9.65
C GLY A 142 -6.41 6.14 -9.74
N SER A 143 -6.14 6.87 -8.66
CA SER A 143 -4.87 7.57 -8.48
C SER A 143 -3.70 6.57 -8.49
N LEU A 144 -2.58 6.93 -9.14
CA LEU A 144 -1.36 6.11 -9.13
C LEU A 144 -0.90 5.82 -7.69
N TYR A 145 -1.05 6.81 -6.80
CA TYR A 145 -0.67 6.67 -5.39
C TYR A 145 -1.53 5.62 -4.65
N TRP A 146 -2.82 5.46 -5.01
CA TRP A 146 -3.64 4.41 -4.41
C TRP A 146 -3.18 3.02 -4.83
N ARG A 147 -2.73 2.90 -6.07
CA ARG A 147 -2.22 1.64 -6.64
C ARG A 147 -0.87 1.29 -6.01
N GLU A 148 -0.02 2.28 -5.78
CA GLU A 148 1.23 2.15 -5.02
C GLU A 148 0.97 1.61 -3.62
N LEU A 149 0.11 2.27 -2.84
CA LEU A 149 -0.26 1.80 -1.50
C LEU A 149 -0.91 0.41 -1.50
N ALA A 150 -1.74 0.11 -2.51
CA ALA A 150 -2.32 -1.22 -2.67
C ALA A 150 -1.25 -2.30 -2.93
N ALA A 151 -0.24 -2.01 -3.73
CA ALA A 151 0.91 -2.91 -3.91
C ALA A 151 1.65 -3.10 -2.58
N GLU A 152 1.93 -2.04 -1.83
CA GLU A 152 2.60 -2.11 -0.52
C GLU A 152 1.80 -2.93 0.50
N VAL A 153 0.47 -2.79 0.54
CA VAL A 153 -0.40 -3.64 1.38
C VAL A 153 -0.25 -5.11 1.00
N LEU A 154 -0.30 -5.45 -0.29
CA LEU A 154 -0.14 -6.83 -0.76
C LEU A 154 1.26 -7.37 -0.48
N THR A 155 2.30 -6.54 -0.58
CA THR A 155 3.68 -6.88 -0.24
C THR A 155 3.78 -7.30 1.23
N ASN A 156 3.16 -6.53 2.13
CA ASN A 156 3.12 -6.82 3.56
C ASN A 156 2.33 -8.10 3.88
N VAL A 157 1.17 -8.29 3.24
CA VAL A 157 0.38 -9.52 3.39
C VAL A 157 1.18 -10.75 2.92
N THR A 158 1.87 -10.63 1.79
CA THR A 158 2.68 -11.71 1.21
C THR A 158 3.87 -12.06 2.08
N ALA A 159 4.48 -11.08 2.75
CA ALA A 159 5.60 -11.29 3.66
C ALA A 159 5.23 -12.15 4.88
N VAL A 160 3.97 -12.08 5.33
CA VAL A 160 3.46 -12.90 6.44
C VAL A 160 3.05 -14.29 5.95
N ASP A 161 2.28 -14.36 4.87
CA ASP A 161 1.75 -15.61 4.33
C ASP A 161 1.39 -15.48 2.84
N SER A 162 2.24 -16.04 1.98
CA SER A 162 2.08 -16.00 0.51
C SER A 162 0.79 -16.64 0.02
N SER A 163 0.15 -17.53 0.80
CA SER A 163 -1.11 -18.16 0.40
C SER A 163 -2.29 -17.19 0.50
N ARG A 164 -2.22 -16.19 1.39
CA ARG A 164 -3.31 -15.24 1.65
C ARG A 164 -3.49 -14.23 0.52
N VAL A 165 -2.40 -13.87 -0.15
CA VAL A 165 -2.43 -12.85 -1.20
C VAL A 165 -3.23 -13.29 -2.43
N SER A 166 -3.56 -14.59 -2.59
CA SER A 166 -4.40 -15.08 -3.68
C SER A 166 -3.97 -14.57 -5.06
N ALA A 167 -2.65 -14.58 -5.33
CA ALA A 167 -2.05 -14.13 -6.59
C ALA A 167 -2.25 -15.17 -7.70
N ILE A 168 -3.49 -15.34 -8.14
CA ILE A 168 -3.82 -16.19 -9.29
C ILE A 168 -3.05 -15.74 -10.54
N PRO A 169 -2.83 -16.63 -11.53
CA PRO A 169 -2.01 -16.34 -12.71
C PRO A 169 -2.36 -15.03 -13.40
N GLU A 170 -3.66 -14.70 -13.51
CA GLU A 170 -4.15 -13.48 -14.14
C GLU A 170 -3.69 -12.21 -13.40
N ARG A 171 -3.69 -12.24 -12.07
CA ARG A 171 -3.24 -11.11 -11.23
C ARG A 171 -1.74 -10.93 -11.30
N LEU A 172 -0.99 -12.02 -11.21
CA LEU A 172 0.46 -12.01 -11.35
C LEU A 172 0.86 -11.47 -12.74
N SER A 173 0.20 -11.95 -13.77
CA SER A 173 0.38 -11.55 -15.16
C SER A 173 0.07 -10.06 -15.36
N ALA A 174 -1.01 -9.56 -14.77
CA ALA A 174 -1.36 -8.13 -14.80
C ALA A 174 -0.36 -7.26 -14.02
N ALA A 175 0.02 -7.66 -12.80
CA ALA A 175 1.01 -6.95 -11.98
C ALA A 175 2.36 -6.83 -12.68
N LEU A 176 2.84 -7.92 -13.30
CA LEU A 176 4.06 -7.89 -14.10
C LEU A 176 3.93 -6.95 -15.31
N SER A 177 2.77 -6.87 -15.96
CA SER A 177 2.55 -5.94 -17.07
C SER A 177 2.61 -4.48 -16.61
N LEU A 178 2.05 -4.18 -15.44
CA LEU A 178 2.13 -2.86 -14.82
C LEU A 178 3.58 -2.53 -14.45
N PHE A 179 4.31 -3.48 -13.88
CA PHE A 179 5.70 -3.30 -13.49
C PHE A 179 6.60 -2.99 -14.68
N LEU A 180 6.51 -3.78 -15.76
CA LEU A 180 7.35 -3.57 -16.95
C LEU A 180 7.09 -2.20 -17.60
N ARG A 181 5.86 -1.69 -17.52
CA ARG A 181 5.56 -0.32 -17.97
C ARG A 181 6.16 0.70 -17.01
N ALA A 182 5.91 0.54 -15.71
CA ALA A 182 6.35 1.49 -14.68
C ALA A 182 7.88 1.59 -14.58
N ALA A 183 8.58 0.48 -14.70
CA ALA A 183 10.05 0.43 -14.65
C ALA A 183 10.73 1.20 -15.80
N THR A 184 9.99 1.53 -16.87
CA THR A 184 10.50 2.29 -18.02
C THR A 184 10.04 3.75 -18.05
N ASP A 185 9.12 4.14 -17.16
CA ASP A 185 8.53 5.46 -17.13
C ASP A 185 8.98 6.24 -15.87
N PRO A 186 9.80 7.30 -16.02
CA PRO A 186 10.30 8.10 -14.91
C PRO A 186 9.20 8.70 -14.01
N ASP A 187 7.99 8.92 -14.54
CA ASP A 187 6.88 9.49 -13.77
C ASP A 187 6.20 8.48 -12.84
N THR A 188 6.64 7.20 -12.89
CA THR A 188 6.02 6.09 -12.15
C THR A 188 7.00 5.29 -11.29
N ILE A 189 8.17 5.87 -10.98
CA ILE A 189 9.26 5.19 -10.25
C ILE A 189 8.78 4.55 -8.94
N ASN A 190 8.05 5.29 -8.09
CA ASN A 190 7.57 4.76 -6.80
C ASN A 190 6.61 3.58 -6.98
N PHE A 191 5.71 3.67 -7.98
CA PHE A 191 4.83 2.57 -8.33
C PHE A 191 5.61 1.36 -8.85
N GLY A 192 6.67 1.60 -9.63
CA GLY A 192 7.61 0.58 -10.09
C GLY A 192 8.32 -0.13 -8.93
N ILE A 193 8.74 0.62 -7.90
CA ILE A 193 9.35 0.09 -6.67
C ILE A 193 8.34 -0.82 -5.96
N ALA A 194 7.14 -0.30 -5.64
CA ALA A 194 6.12 -1.04 -4.92
C ALA A 194 5.71 -2.34 -5.64
N LEU A 195 5.61 -2.32 -6.97
CA LEU A 195 5.35 -3.50 -7.77
C LEU A 195 6.53 -4.48 -7.80
N SER A 196 7.77 -3.97 -7.89
CA SER A 196 8.97 -4.81 -7.85
C SER A 196 9.05 -5.57 -6.53
N ASP A 197 8.78 -4.90 -5.41
CA ASP A 197 8.79 -5.50 -4.07
C ASP A 197 7.68 -6.53 -3.90
N LEU A 198 6.47 -6.24 -4.40
CA LEU A 198 5.37 -7.20 -4.42
C LEU A 198 5.76 -8.47 -5.19
N LEU A 199 6.27 -8.31 -6.43
CA LEU A 199 6.70 -9.44 -7.26
C LEU A 199 7.86 -10.20 -6.61
N CYS A 200 8.77 -9.49 -5.94
CA CYS A 200 9.91 -10.07 -5.25
C CYS A 200 9.46 -10.97 -4.09
N ASN A 201 8.53 -10.47 -3.25
CA ASN A 201 7.95 -11.22 -2.14
C ASN A 201 7.11 -12.41 -2.62
N LEU A 202 6.35 -12.25 -3.71
CA LEU A 202 5.63 -13.37 -4.33
C LEU A 202 6.60 -14.47 -4.78
N CYS A 203 7.76 -14.10 -5.33
CA CYS A 203 8.78 -15.04 -5.78
C CYS A 203 9.51 -15.79 -4.65
N CYS A 204 9.25 -15.46 -3.38
CA CYS A 204 9.65 -16.33 -2.27
C CYS A 204 8.88 -17.67 -2.28
N ASP A 205 7.70 -17.71 -2.89
CA ASP A 205 6.99 -18.94 -3.20
C ASP A 205 7.46 -19.50 -4.56
N GLN A 206 7.86 -20.76 -4.58
CA GLN A 206 8.39 -21.42 -5.78
C GLN A 206 7.37 -21.46 -6.92
N ALA A 207 6.08 -21.61 -6.63
CA ALA A 207 5.04 -21.69 -7.65
C ALA A 207 4.86 -20.34 -8.36
N TYR A 208 4.78 -19.25 -7.60
CA TYR A 208 4.70 -17.90 -8.17
C TYR A 208 5.98 -17.51 -8.91
N CYS A 209 7.14 -17.90 -8.38
CA CYS A 209 8.43 -17.67 -9.05
C CYS A 209 8.46 -18.32 -10.44
N LEU A 210 8.03 -19.58 -10.57
CA LEU A 210 7.97 -20.27 -11.87
C LEU A 210 6.95 -19.64 -12.82
N LEU A 211 5.76 -19.28 -12.33
CA LEU A 211 4.75 -18.59 -13.13
C LEU A 211 5.26 -17.25 -13.66
N LEU A 212 6.00 -16.49 -12.82
CA LEU A 212 6.56 -15.20 -13.22
C LEU A 212 7.66 -15.37 -14.27
N ILE A 213 8.51 -16.40 -14.16
CA ILE A 213 9.51 -16.74 -15.20
C ILE A 213 8.80 -17.05 -16.52
N CYS A 214 7.77 -17.90 -16.50
CA CYS A 214 7.01 -18.24 -17.70
C CYS A 214 6.37 -17.00 -18.34
N GLU A 215 5.85 -16.08 -17.54
CA GLU A 215 5.23 -14.85 -18.05
C GLU A 215 6.27 -13.80 -18.53
N LEU A 216 7.46 -13.75 -17.94
CA LEU A 216 8.56 -12.95 -18.47
C LEU A 216 9.00 -13.49 -19.85
N ASP A 217 9.01 -14.81 -20.01
CA ASP A 217 9.37 -15.46 -21.26
C ASP A 217 8.42 -15.15 -22.43
N THR A 218 7.13 -14.90 -22.15
CA THR A 218 6.16 -14.50 -23.18
C THR A 218 6.29 -13.02 -23.58
N ARG A 219 6.92 -12.19 -22.75
CA ARG A 219 7.00 -10.72 -22.89
C ARG A 219 8.34 -10.19 -23.34
N ARG A 220 9.38 -11.02 -23.28
CA ARG A 220 10.73 -10.64 -23.72
C ARG A 220 10.71 -10.16 -25.18
N PRO A 221 11.46 -9.11 -25.52
CA PRO A 221 11.53 -8.62 -26.90
C PRO A 221 12.25 -9.63 -27.80
N PRO A 222 12.09 -9.54 -29.14
CA PRO A 222 12.67 -10.52 -30.08
C PRO A 222 14.19 -10.73 -29.97
N GLY A 223 14.93 -9.70 -29.55
CA GLY A 223 16.37 -9.79 -29.29
C GLY A 223 16.75 -10.78 -28.19
N HIS A 224 15.80 -11.13 -27.31
CA HIS A 224 16.02 -11.97 -26.13
C HIS A 224 15.45 -13.38 -26.29
N PHE A 225 14.93 -13.77 -27.45
CA PHE A 225 14.33 -15.11 -27.64
C PHE A 225 15.30 -16.29 -27.43
N ARG A 226 16.61 -16.04 -27.44
CA ARG A 226 17.65 -17.05 -27.12
C ARG A 226 18.01 -17.10 -25.63
N HIS A 227 17.40 -16.23 -24.84
CA HIS A 227 17.67 -16.04 -23.42
C HIS A 227 16.37 -16.18 -22.62
N SER A 228 16.51 -16.51 -21.34
CA SER A 228 15.39 -16.46 -20.40
C SER A 228 14.91 -15.01 -20.25
N GLY A 229 13.61 -14.82 -19.99
CA GLY A 229 13.00 -13.53 -19.66
C GLY A 229 13.62 -12.88 -18.42
N VAL A 230 14.23 -13.67 -17.53
CA VAL A 230 15.00 -13.14 -16.39
C VAL A 230 16.25 -12.37 -16.86
N VAL A 231 16.85 -12.78 -17.99
CA VAL A 231 17.99 -12.06 -18.60
C VAL A 231 17.54 -10.70 -19.14
N TYR A 232 16.37 -10.66 -19.80
CA TYR A 232 15.77 -9.42 -20.24
C TYR A 232 15.52 -8.47 -19.05
N LEU A 233 14.96 -8.99 -17.95
CA LEU A 233 14.75 -8.21 -16.75
C LEU A 233 16.07 -7.69 -16.15
N ALA A 234 17.12 -8.52 -16.09
CA ALA A 234 18.43 -8.10 -15.59
C ALA A 234 19.04 -6.94 -16.43
N GLU A 235 18.95 -7.01 -17.76
CA GLU A 235 19.40 -5.91 -18.62
C GLU A 235 18.55 -4.64 -18.46
N LEU A 236 17.25 -4.80 -18.18
CA LEU A 236 16.38 -3.67 -17.86
C LEU A 236 16.84 -3.01 -16.56
N THR A 237 17.12 -3.81 -15.52
CA THR A 237 17.65 -3.35 -14.23
C THR A 237 18.97 -2.60 -14.37
N GLU A 238 19.90 -3.07 -15.21
CA GLU A 238 21.17 -2.38 -15.44
C GLU A 238 20.99 -0.99 -16.08
N LYS A 239 19.92 -0.80 -16.87
CA LYS A 239 19.60 0.47 -17.54
C LYS A 239 18.80 1.43 -16.65
N THR A 240 18.22 0.95 -15.56
CA THR A 240 17.48 1.77 -14.60
C THR A 240 18.41 2.81 -13.96
N ARG A 241 17.99 4.08 -13.99
CA ARG A 241 18.76 5.21 -13.46
C ARG A 241 18.45 5.54 -12.02
N ASP A 242 17.25 5.22 -11.56
CA ASP A 242 16.86 5.44 -10.17
C ASP A 242 17.43 4.31 -9.28
N ASP A 243 18.19 4.69 -8.26
CA ASP A 243 18.92 3.73 -7.43
C ASP A 243 17.97 2.85 -6.58
N ALA A 244 16.85 3.41 -6.10
CA ALA A 244 15.90 2.70 -5.25
C ALA A 244 15.11 1.66 -6.06
N LEU A 245 14.63 2.05 -7.24
CA LEU A 245 14.01 1.14 -8.19
C LEU A 245 15.00 0.07 -8.64
N LYS A 246 16.23 0.45 -8.97
CA LYS A 246 17.26 -0.51 -9.37
C LYS A 246 17.51 -1.55 -8.27
N GLN A 247 17.66 -1.13 -7.01
CA GLN A 247 17.85 -2.05 -5.88
C GLN A 247 16.69 -3.04 -5.73
N SER A 248 15.44 -2.56 -5.86
CA SER A 248 14.24 -3.38 -5.78
C SER A 248 14.19 -4.41 -6.93
N MET A 249 14.57 -3.99 -8.13
CA MET A 249 14.66 -4.86 -9.31
C MET A 249 15.80 -5.88 -9.20
N GLU A 250 16.94 -5.51 -8.61
CA GLU A 250 18.06 -6.43 -8.36
C GLU A 250 17.64 -7.56 -7.41
N ALA A 251 16.88 -7.25 -6.36
CA ALA A 251 16.32 -8.26 -5.45
C ALA A 251 15.37 -9.22 -6.18
N LEU A 252 14.49 -8.70 -7.03
CA LEU A 252 13.60 -9.52 -7.86
C LEU A 252 14.38 -10.43 -8.83
N VAL A 253 15.36 -9.88 -9.56
CA VAL A 253 16.22 -10.64 -10.47
C VAL A 253 16.98 -11.73 -9.71
N HIS A 254 17.47 -11.43 -8.51
CA HIS A 254 18.14 -12.40 -7.66
C HIS A 254 17.22 -13.58 -7.33
N ASN A 255 16.00 -13.33 -6.84
CA ASN A 255 15.05 -14.40 -6.49
C ASN A 255 14.69 -15.27 -7.70
N LEU A 256 14.45 -14.65 -8.87
CA LEU A 256 14.15 -15.38 -10.11
C LEU A 256 15.34 -16.23 -10.58
N SER A 257 16.57 -15.73 -10.42
CA SER A 257 17.78 -16.44 -10.85
C SER A 257 18.05 -17.71 -10.05
N TRP A 258 17.55 -17.82 -8.81
CA TRP A 258 17.67 -19.06 -8.05
C TRP A 258 16.82 -20.18 -8.62
N SER A 259 15.67 -19.83 -9.19
CA SER A 259 14.70 -20.77 -9.78
C SER A 259 14.90 -21.02 -11.29
N ASP A 260 15.75 -20.23 -11.95
CA ASP A 260 16.10 -20.40 -13.37
C ASP A 260 17.61 -20.67 -13.58
N PRO A 261 18.05 -21.94 -13.61
CA PRO A 261 19.46 -22.30 -13.82
C PRO A 261 20.04 -21.88 -15.18
N ALA A 262 19.19 -21.70 -16.20
CA ALA A 262 19.64 -21.25 -17.53
C ALA A 262 19.86 -19.74 -17.52
N GLY A 263 18.89 -18.98 -17.00
CA GLY A 263 19.01 -17.54 -16.76
C GLY A 263 20.18 -17.19 -15.85
N LYS A 264 20.36 -17.90 -14.73
CA LYS A 264 21.46 -17.69 -13.78
C LYS A 264 22.83 -17.71 -14.45
N ARG A 265 23.08 -18.69 -15.33
CA ARG A 265 24.35 -18.81 -16.06
C ARG A 265 24.55 -17.67 -17.06
N SER A 266 23.49 -17.21 -17.71
CA SER A 266 23.56 -16.06 -18.61
C SER A 266 23.80 -14.75 -17.87
N ILE A 267 23.13 -14.53 -16.74
CA ILE A 267 23.30 -13.35 -15.88
C ILE A 267 24.73 -13.27 -15.34
N GLN A 268 25.29 -14.39 -14.88
CA GLN A 268 26.69 -14.45 -14.45
C GLN A 268 27.68 -14.08 -15.56
N LYS A 269 27.40 -14.47 -16.81
CA LYS A 269 28.24 -14.09 -17.97
C LYS A 269 28.10 -12.60 -18.29
N LEU A 270 26.90 -12.04 -18.22
CA LEU A 270 26.65 -10.62 -18.42
C LEU A 270 27.37 -9.78 -17.35
N ALA A 271 27.20 -10.15 -16.08
CA ALA A 271 27.87 -9.49 -14.96
C ALA A 271 29.40 -9.53 -15.09
N LEU A 272 29.98 -10.69 -15.46
CA LEU A 272 31.41 -10.81 -15.72
C LEU A 272 31.85 -9.93 -16.89
N SER A 273 31.07 -9.87 -17.97
CA SER A 273 31.38 -9.05 -19.14
C SER A 273 31.34 -7.56 -18.80
N SER A 274 30.34 -7.13 -18.01
CA SER A 274 30.21 -5.78 -17.50
C SER A 274 31.39 -5.40 -16.60
N PHE A 275 31.72 -6.24 -15.62
CA PHE A 275 32.89 -6.06 -14.74
C PHE A 275 34.20 -5.93 -15.53
N MET A 276 34.43 -6.82 -16.49
CA MET A 276 35.62 -6.77 -17.34
C MET A 276 35.67 -5.50 -18.19
N ASN A 277 34.55 -4.99 -18.69
CA ASN A 277 34.51 -3.73 -19.43
C ASN A 277 34.82 -2.51 -18.54
N THR A 278 34.39 -2.53 -17.27
CA THR A 278 34.72 -1.47 -16.31
C THR A 278 36.19 -1.49 -15.91
N PHE A 279 36.80 -2.67 -15.74
CA PHE A 279 38.22 -2.81 -15.38
C PHE A 279 39.19 -2.76 -16.57
N ALA A 280 38.76 -3.12 -17.78
CA ALA A 280 39.56 -2.95 -18.99
C ALA A 280 39.77 -1.47 -19.37
N LEU A 281 39.06 -0.56 -18.70
CA LEU A 281 39.28 0.89 -18.74
C LEU A 281 40.26 1.35 -17.64
N GLU A 282 41.31 0.58 -17.34
CA GLU A 282 42.45 1.13 -16.59
C GLU A 282 42.99 2.38 -17.31
N PRO A 283 43.29 3.48 -16.59
CA PRO A 283 43.92 4.63 -17.21
C PRO A 283 45.27 4.16 -17.74
N GLY A 284 45.49 4.31 -19.04
CA GLY A 284 46.80 4.04 -19.64
C GLY A 284 47.85 4.72 -18.77
N VAL A 285 48.73 3.92 -18.17
CA VAL A 285 49.89 4.44 -17.46
C VAL A 285 50.68 5.22 -18.50
N SER A 286 50.58 6.55 -18.42
CA SER A 286 51.35 7.46 -19.26
C SER A 286 52.83 7.23 -18.94
N SER A 287 53.49 6.38 -19.74
CA SER A 287 54.94 6.26 -19.80
C SER A 287 55.56 7.44 -20.53
#